data_AF-A0A1Q3PT95-F1
#
_entry.id   AF-A0A1Q3PT95-F1
#
_cell.length_a   1.000
_cell.length_b   1.000
_cell.length_c   1.000
_cell.angle_alpha   90.00
_cell.angle_beta   90.00
_cell.angle_gamma   90.00
#
_symmetry.space_group_name_H-M   'P 1'
#
loop_
_entity.id
_entity.type
_entity.pdbx_description
1 polymer ?
#
loop_
_entity_poly.entity_id
_entity_poly.type
_entity_poly.pdbx_seq_one_letter_code
_entity_poly.pdbx_strand_id
1 'polypeptide(L)'
;MQTTGLDYFKVNIGSIKNSVFNDNSFGNIVDNSLKSIIEMGKFKEYWSITKDKIDVCNQCEYRNMCVDNRVPVKRDNGSYYFEGECDYNPFISKWKEEQQYVNLANCGIVIDKNQIHIDKRKIEGINLEIWSV
;
A
#
# COMPACT_ATOMS: atom_id res chain seq x y z
N MET A 1 -31.49 -20.44 -0.93
CA MET A 1 -31.82 -19.50 -2.01
C MET A 1 -31.01 -19.90 -3.23
N GLN A 2 -31.65 -20.36 -4.30
CA GLN A 2 -30.98 -20.63 -5.56
C GLN A 2 -30.60 -19.29 -6.19
N THR A 3 -29.31 -19.01 -6.29
CA THR A 3 -28.79 -17.90 -7.10
C THR A 3 -29.16 -18.18 -8.56
N THR A 4 -29.89 -17.27 -9.18
CA THR A 4 -30.26 -17.41 -10.59
C THR A 4 -29.03 -17.23 -11.49
N GLY A 5 -29.05 -17.74 -12.72
CA GLY A 5 -27.93 -17.57 -13.67
C GLY A 5 -27.58 -16.09 -13.96
N LEU A 6 -28.54 -15.18 -13.75
CA LEU A 6 -28.35 -13.73 -13.81
C LEU A 6 -27.55 -13.19 -12.61
N ASP A 7 -27.75 -13.74 -11.42
CA ASP A 7 -26.99 -13.37 -10.22
C ASP A 7 -25.52 -13.80 -10.35
N TYR A 8 -25.25 -14.95 -10.99
CA TYR A 8 -23.89 -15.41 -11.27
C TYR A 8 -23.19 -14.52 -12.33
N PHE A 9 -23.92 -14.08 -13.35
CA PHE A 9 -23.41 -13.16 -14.38
C PHE A 9 -23.08 -11.76 -13.82
N LYS A 10 -23.94 -11.21 -12.94
CA LYS A 10 -23.76 -9.89 -12.32
C LYS A 10 -22.55 -9.81 -11.39
N VAL A 11 -22.17 -10.91 -10.75
CA VAL A 11 -21.03 -10.94 -9.83
C VAL A 11 -19.69 -10.95 -10.58
N ASN A 12 -19.61 -11.56 -11.77
CA ASN A 12 -18.32 -11.79 -12.47
C ASN A 12 -18.11 -11.00 -13.78
N ILE A 13 -19.14 -10.42 -14.40
CA ILE A 13 -18.99 -9.64 -15.64
C ILE A 13 -19.45 -8.20 -15.42
N GLY A 14 -18.55 -7.24 -15.64
CA GLY A 14 -18.87 -5.81 -15.60
C GLY A 14 -18.75 -5.15 -14.22
N SER A 15 -18.29 -5.86 -13.20
CA SER A 15 -17.96 -5.31 -11.88
C SER A 15 -16.82 -4.28 -12.00
N ILE A 16 -17.01 -3.10 -11.40
CA ILE A 16 -16.05 -2.00 -11.49
C ILE A 16 -15.31 -1.86 -10.17
N LYS A 17 -13.98 -1.95 -10.26
CA LYS A 17 -13.02 -1.71 -9.17
C LYS A 17 -12.20 -0.44 -9.47
N ASN A 18 -11.72 0.24 -8.44
CA ASN A 18 -10.84 1.41 -8.60
C ASN A 18 -9.34 1.02 -8.66
N SER A 19 -8.98 -0.20 -8.28
CA SER A 19 -7.63 -0.77 -8.38
C SER A 19 -7.73 -2.29 -8.49
N VAL A 20 -6.72 -2.92 -9.11
CA VAL A 20 -6.59 -4.39 -9.15
C VAL A 20 -6.24 -4.97 -7.77
N PHE A 21 -5.70 -4.15 -6.87
CA PHE A 21 -5.34 -4.53 -5.49
C PHE A 21 -6.45 -4.19 -4.48
N ASN A 22 -7.57 -3.63 -4.93
CA ASN A 22 -8.73 -3.39 -4.08
C ASN A 22 -9.80 -4.44 -4.36
N ASP A 23 -10.16 -5.21 -3.35
CA ASP A 23 -11.18 -6.26 -3.50
C ASP A 23 -12.60 -5.72 -3.58
N ASN A 24 -12.82 -4.47 -3.18
CA ASN A 24 -14.13 -3.84 -3.21
C ASN A 24 -14.63 -3.60 -4.64
N SER A 25 -15.84 -4.08 -4.93
CA SER A 25 -16.62 -3.66 -6.09
C SER A 25 -17.43 -2.42 -5.76
N PHE A 26 -17.43 -1.45 -6.67
CA PHE A 26 -18.12 -0.17 -6.51
C PHE A 26 -19.43 -0.09 -7.31
N GLY A 27 -19.73 -1.09 -8.13
CA GLY A 27 -20.93 -1.18 -8.95
C GLY A 27 -20.73 -2.11 -10.15
N ASN A 28 -21.73 -2.19 -11.02
CA ASN A 28 -21.68 -2.96 -12.26
C ASN A 28 -22.06 -2.07 -13.45
N ILE A 29 -21.29 -2.12 -14.55
CA ILE A 29 -21.53 -1.31 -15.75
C ILE A 29 -22.90 -1.54 -16.40
N VAL A 30 -23.51 -2.70 -16.15
CA VAL A 30 -24.86 -3.05 -16.64
C VAL A 30 -25.94 -2.26 -15.89
N ASP A 31 -25.74 -2.04 -14.59
CA ASP A 31 -26.74 -1.44 -13.71
C ASP A 31 -26.43 0.04 -13.38
N ASN A 32 -25.20 0.50 -13.63
CA ASN A 32 -24.71 1.80 -13.19
C ASN A 32 -23.93 2.52 -14.30
N SER A 33 -24.08 3.84 -14.37
CA SER A 33 -23.20 4.66 -15.21
C SER A 33 -21.80 4.77 -14.60
N LEU A 34 -20.76 4.81 -15.43
CA LEU A 34 -19.39 5.06 -14.96
C LEU A 34 -19.31 6.36 -14.16
N LYS A 35 -19.97 7.43 -14.62
CA LYS A 35 -20.00 8.73 -13.95
C LYS A 35 -20.49 8.60 -12.51
N SER A 36 -21.61 7.91 -12.30
CA SER A 36 -22.16 7.71 -10.95
C SER A 36 -21.22 6.91 -10.04
N ILE A 37 -20.47 5.95 -10.58
CA ILE A 37 -19.52 5.14 -9.79
C ILE A 37 -18.28 5.96 -9.43
N ILE A 38 -17.66 6.65 -10.39
CA ILE A 38 -16.44 7.42 -10.13
C ILE A 38 -16.70 8.61 -9.22
N GLU A 39 -17.94 9.13 -9.19
CA GLU A 39 -18.30 10.25 -8.32
C GLU A 39 -18.42 9.85 -6.84
N MET A 40 -18.59 8.56 -6.53
CA MET A 40 -18.77 8.06 -5.17
C MET A 40 -17.58 8.39 -4.27
N GLY A 41 -17.86 8.87 -3.05
CA GLY A 41 -16.82 9.13 -2.05
C GLY A 41 -15.97 7.91 -1.74
N LYS A 42 -16.60 6.73 -1.62
CA LYS A 42 -15.89 5.44 -1.41
C LYS A 42 -14.97 5.06 -2.58
N PHE A 43 -15.33 5.38 -3.82
CA PHE A 43 -14.48 5.11 -4.99
C PHE A 43 -13.22 5.99 -4.97
N LYS A 44 -13.37 7.22 -4.49
CA LYS A 44 -12.31 8.24 -4.35
C LYS A 44 -11.53 8.18 -3.04
N GLU A 45 -11.84 7.23 -2.16
CA GLU A 45 -11.29 7.16 -0.79
C GLU A 45 -9.77 7.30 -0.76
N TYR A 46 -9.08 6.60 -1.67
CA TYR A 46 -7.62 6.57 -1.72
C TYR A 46 -6.99 7.66 -2.60
N TRP A 47 -7.77 8.47 -3.34
CA TRP A 47 -7.24 9.42 -4.31
C TRP A 47 -6.34 10.49 -3.70
N SER A 48 -6.61 10.85 -2.44
CA SER A 48 -5.82 11.84 -1.70
C SER A 48 -4.71 11.22 -0.82
N ILE A 49 -4.57 9.90 -0.84
CA ILE A 49 -3.61 9.16 -0.01
C ILE A 49 -2.31 8.99 -0.80
N THR A 50 -1.45 10.00 -0.73
CA THR A 50 -0.12 9.97 -1.35
C THR A 50 0.87 9.16 -0.50
N LYS A 51 2.01 8.79 -1.08
CA LYS A 51 3.10 8.11 -0.37
C LYS A 51 3.63 8.91 0.83
N ASP A 52 3.47 10.23 0.87
CA ASP A 52 3.82 11.07 2.04
C ASP A 52 2.97 10.76 3.28
N LYS A 53 1.78 10.16 3.10
CA LYS A 53 0.86 9.82 4.20
C LYS A 53 1.02 8.38 4.69
N ILE A 54 1.90 7.60 4.06
CA ILE A 54 2.08 6.18 4.32
C ILE A 54 3.43 5.96 4.99
N ASP A 55 3.43 5.24 6.11
CA ASP A 55 4.64 4.83 6.82
C ASP A 55 5.63 4.14 5.90
N VAL A 56 6.93 4.33 6.16
CA VAL A 56 8.06 3.92 5.32
C VAL A 56 8.11 4.67 3.98
N CYS A 57 7.01 4.71 3.23
CA CYS A 57 6.94 5.43 1.96
C CYS A 57 7.21 6.93 2.11
N ASN A 58 6.80 7.55 3.23
CA ASN A 58 7.08 8.95 3.51
C ASN A 58 8.57 9.24 3.81
N GLN A 59 9.37 8.20 4.09
CA GLN A 59 10.83 8.27 4.25
C GLN A 59 11.57 7.84 2.98
N CYS A 60 10.85 7.35 1.96
CA CYS A 60 11.45 6.85 0.73
C CYS A 60 11.79 8.00 -0.24
N GLU A 61 12.98 7.94 -0.82
CA GLU A 61 13.46 8.82 -1.89
C GLU A 61 12.66 8.64 -3.19
N TYR A 62 12.10 7.45 -3.44
CA TYR A 62 11.29 7.17 -4.63
C TYR A 62 9.81 7.55 -4.50
N ARG A 63 9.36 8.10 -3.37
CA ARG A 63 7.93 8.28 -3.05
C ARG A 63 7.11 9.01 -4.12
N ASN A 64 7.73 9.94 -4.85
CA ASN A 64 7.06 10.73 -5.90
C ASN A 64 6.99 10.01 -7.26
N MET A 65 7.83 8.99 -7.49
CA MET A 65 7.85 8.19 -8.73
C MET A 65 7.35 6.76 -8.52
N CYS A 66 7.08 6.36 -7.28
CA CYS A 66 6.70 5.01 -6.92
C CYS A 66 5.36 4.61 -7.55
N VAL A 67 5.34 3.50 -8.27
CA VAL A 67 4.15 2.95 -8.96
C VAL A 67 3.40 1.90 -8.13
N ASP A 68 3.85 1.66 -6.89
CA ASP A 68 3.17 0.73 -5.97
C ASP A 68 1.75 1.21 -5.68
N ASN A 69 0.79 0.41 -6.12
CA ASN A 69 -0.65 0.66 -6.07
C ASN A 69 -1.40 -0.27 -5.11
N ARG A 70 -0.68 -0.93 -4.18
CA ARG A 70 -1.28 -1.66 -3.06
C ARG A 70 -2.21 -0.74 -2.27
N VAL A 71 -3.24 -1.31 -1.67
CA VAL A 71 -4.19 -0.57 -0.83
C VAL A 71 -3.60 -0.42 0.58
N PRO A 72 -3.36 0.80 1.08
CA PRO A 72 -2.83 1.00 2.42
C PRO A 72 -3.92 0.79 3.47
N VAL A 73 -3.55 0.24 4.62
CA VAL A 73 -4.41 0.12 5.79
C VAL A 73 -4.37 1.43 6.57
N LYS A 74 -5.55 1.97 6.87
CA LYS A 74 -5.72 3.14 7.72
C LYS A 74 -5.73 2.73 9.18
N ARG A 75 -4.95 3.41 10.02
CA ARG A 75 -5.01 3.27 11.49
C ARG A 75 -6.04 4.21 12.12
N ASP A 76 -6.41 3.92 13.36
CA ASP A 76 -7.32 4.77 14.15
C ASP A 76 -6.79 6.20 14.35
N ASN A 77 -5.46 6.36 14.41
CA ASN A 77 -4.80 7.67 14.52
C ASN A 77 -4.73 8.44 13.18
N GLY A 78 -5.30 7.90 12.10
CA GLY A 78 -5.34 8.53 10.77
C GLY A 78 -4.10 8.32 9.91
N SER A 79 -3.04 7.66 10.41
CA SER A 79 -1.88 7.25 9.62
C SER A 79 -2.20 6.04 8.74
N TYR A 80 -1.36 5.80 7.73
CA TYR A 80 -1.50 4.69 6.80
C TYR A 80 -0.25 3.83 6.78
N TYR A 81 -0.40 2.52 6.58
CA TYR A 81 0.72 1.58 6.42
C TYR A 81 0.37 0.46 5.43
N PHE A 82 1.37 -0.28 4.96
CA PHE A 82 1.17 -1.51 4.21
C PHE A 82 1.41 -2.73 5.10
N GLU A 83 0.57 -3.76 4.97
CA GLU A 83 0.75 -5.03 5.71
C GLU A 83 1.96 -5.83 5.20
N GLY A 84 2.33 -5.63 3.92
CA GLY A 84 3.51 -6.24 3.30
C GLY A 84 4.66 -5.25 3.13
N GLU A 85 5.88 -5.75 3.31
CA GLU A 85 7.10 -4.98 3.06
C GLU A 85 7.32 -4.73 1.56
N CYS A 86 7.91 -3.58 1.22
CA CYS A 86 8.39 -3.30 -0.14
C CYS A 86 9.74 -3.99 -0.34
N ASP A 87 10.04 -4.50 -1.54
CA ASP A 87 11.36 -5.09 -1.82
C ASP A 87 12.50 -4.06 -1.77
N TYR A 88 12.18 -2.76 -1.65
CA TYR A 88 13.13 -1.70 -1.36
C TYR A 88 13.06 -1.24 0.10
N ASN A 89 14.20 -1.27 0.80
CA ASN A 89 14.33 -0.67 2.13
C ASN A 89 14.97 0.73 2.03
N PRO A 90 14.19 1.83 2.22
CA PRO A 90 14.68 3.19 2.09
C PRO A 90 15.60 3.64 3.23
N PHE A 91 15.65 2.91 4.35
CA PHE A 91 16.49 3.28 5.49
C PHE A 91 17.97 2.91 5.30
N ILE A 92 18.25 2.03 4.33
CA ILE A 92 19.60 1.62 3.96
C ILE A 92 19.86 1.76 2.46
N SER A 93 18.88 2.30 1.72
CA SER A 93 18.88 2.45 0.26
C SER A 93 19.26 1.17 -0.52
N LYS A 94 18.63 0.03 -0.18
CA LYS A 94 18.89 -1.27 -0.82
C LYS A 94 17.62 -1.97 -1.28
N TRP A 95 17.70 -2.60 -2.45
CA TRP A 95 16.76 -3.60 -2.96
C TRP A 95 17.09 -4.98 -2.39
N LYS A 96 16.05 -5.81 -2.26
CA LYS A 96 16.12 -7.16 -1.68
C LYS A 96 17.11 -8.09 -2.36
N GLU A 97 17.34 -7.90 -3.65
CA GLU A 97 18.28 -8.68 -4.46
C GLU A 97 19.74 -8.22 -4.31
N GLU A 98 19.98 -7.07 -3.68
CA GLU A 98 21.33 -6.53 -3.51
C GLU A 98 22.08 -7.19 -2.33
N GLN A 99 23.41 -7.19 -2.42
CA GLN A 99 24.27 -7.59 -1.31
C GLN A 99 24.04 -6.68 -0.10
N GLN A 100 24.12 -7.29 1.09
CA GLN A 100 23.93 -6.63 2.38
C GLN A 100 22.53 -6.02 2.58
N TYR A 101 21.54 -6.44 1.80
CA TYR A 101 20.15 -6.10 2.07
C TYR A 101 19.71 -6.60 3.44
N VAL A 102 18.98 -5.75 4.16
CA VAL A 102 18.36 -6.05 5.44
C VAL A 102 16.90 -5.62 5.34
N ASN A 103 15.96 -6.50 5.71
CA ASN A 103 14.54 -6.16 5.77
C ASN A 103 14.25 -5.14 6.88
N LEU A 104 13.06 -4.54 6.88
CA LEU A 104 12.64 -3.51 7.84
C LEU A 104 12.82 -3.95 9.30
N ALA A 105 12.35 -5.15 9.66
CA ALA A 105 12.44 -5.66 11.03
C ALA A 105 13.91 -5.76 11.52
N ASN A 106 14.77 -6.33 10.69
CA ASN A 106 16.19 -6.46 10.99
C ASN A 106 16.92 -5.10 10.91
N CYS A 107 16.37 -4.12 10.18
CA CYS A 107 16.85 -2.74 10.14
C CYS A 107 16.44 -1.91 11.38
N GLY A 108 15.56 -2.43 12.24
CA GLY A 108 15.07 -1.70 13.42
C GLY A 108 13.77 -0.95 13.18
N ILE A 109 13.04 -1.31 12.13
CA ILE A 109 11.74 -0.76 11.76
C ILE A 109 10.66 -1.82 12.03
N VAL A 110 9.76 -1.54 12.96
CA VAL A 110 8.62 -2.43 13.25
C VAL A 110 7.34 -1.66 13.01
N ILE A 111 6.46 -2.24 12.19
CA ILE A 111 5.17 -1.64 11.82
C ILE A 111 4.08 -2.56 12.35
N ASP A 112 3.15 -1.98 13.11
CA ASP A 112 1.95 -2.68 13.55
C ASP A 112 0.69 -1.84 13.26
N LYS A 113 -0.47 -2.40 13.58
CA LYS A 113 -1.79 -1.77 13.37
C LYS A 113 -2.01 -0.48 14.17
N ASN A 114 -1.18 -0.20 15.16
CA ASN A 114 -1.28 0.96 16.04
C ASN A 114 -0.23 2.02 15.68
N GLN A 115 1.01 1.61 15.34
CA GLN A 115 2.13 2.54 15.14
C GLN A 115 3.29 1.97 14.32
N ILE A 116 4.26 2.83 14.03
CA ILE A 116 5.60 2.49 13.55
C ILE A 116 6.63 2.79 14.65
N HIS A 117 7.54 1.85 14.88
CA HIS A 117 8.70 2.01 15.73
C HIS A 117 9.98 2.05 14.87
N ILE A 118 10.85 3.03 15.13
CA ILE A 118 12.07 3.28 14.35
C ILE A 118 13.26 3.41 15.31
N ASP A 119 14.17 2.44 15.28
CA ASP A 119 15.45 2.51 16.00
C ASP A 119 16.52 3.18 15.14
N LYS A 120 16.67 4.49 15.30
CA LYS A 120 17.65 5.29 14.55
C LYS A 120 19.10 4.85 14.77
N ARG A 121 19.45 4.37 15.98
CA ARG A 121 20.83 3.95 16.28
C ARG A 121 21.17 2.67 15.54
N LYS A 122 20.21 1.75 15.46
CA LYS A 122 20.36 0.52 14.69
C LYS A 122 20.51 0.79 13.19
N ILE A 123 19.68 1.69 12.65
CA ILE A 123 19.78 2.12 11.24
C ILE A 123 21.15 2.76 10.96
N GLU A 124 21.62 3.64 11.84
CA GLU A 124 22.93 4.28 11.72
C GLU A 124 24.07 3.26 11.75
N GLY A 125 24.04 2.31 12.70
CA GLY A 125 25.02 1.22 12.77
C GLY A 125 25.07 0.38 11.49
N ILE A 126 23.90 -0.02 10.97
CA ILE A 126 23.82 -0.78 9.71
C ILE A 126 24.35 0.03 8.54
N ASN A 127 24.00 1.33 8.44
CA ASN A 127 24.51 2.17 7.36
C ASN A 127 26.02 2.37 7.46
N LEU A 128 26.60 2.48 8.66
CA LEU A 128 28.05 2.49 8.83
C LEU A 128 28.68 1.18 8.35
N GLU A 129 28.07 0.03 8.60
CA GLU A 129 28.57 -1.26 8.11
C GLU A 129 28.45 -1.42 6.58
N ILE A 130 27.38 -0.90 5.97
CA ILE A 130 27.13 -1.04 4.52
C ILE A 130 27.92 0.00 3.71
N TRP A 131 28.00 1.24 4.20
CA TRP A 131 28.42 2.40 3.40
C TRP A 131 29.69 3.09 3.89
N SER A 132 30.30 2.70 5.01
CA SER A 132 31.62 3.24 5.38
C SER A 132 32.67 2.72 4.41
N VAL A 133 33.37 3.64 3.75
CA VAL A 133 34.52 3.38 2.87
C VAL A 133 35.81 3.65 3.62
#